data_AF-A0A8H6XL62-F1
#
_entry.id   AF-A0A8H6XL62-F1
#
_cell.length_a   1.000
_cell.length_b   1.000
_cell.length_c   1.000
_cell.angle_alpha   90.00
_cell.angle_beta   90.00
_cell.angle_gamma   90.00
#
_symmetry.space_group_name_H-M   'P 1'
#
loop_
_entity.id
_entity.type
_entity.pdbx_description
1 polymer ?
#
loop_
_entity_poly.entity_id
_entity_poly.type
_entity_poly.pdbx_seq_one_letter_code
_entity_poly.pdbx_strand_id
1 'polypeptide(L)'
;MHEDESSLEGTITVINKLFEQLQTSSEDLKDHGLVFANGDLLTDSLINTVEGSRRNSNDVLEGMQPLVRRLGIFHAKMAGCRLVVNEHWGKPNATIPAPWKPSHELLQISSAGHVRDAFRIHCGKASFAEWAATADLNDFDAVAGQVYNSLYTTAAYDAACDRGDAQRDAAFENSVLYNRDSLLYLLLVSSIKAGDIGRVVLVFRIWAVMMRSPKTMPKYADAFFETLNRIKTYDPVLQRFFLHNWLVNLTGLAFRFKEVDLLQEHQNFWAKIVYNAKGVNRSWSWLARITVCIFALRDAMKTVHATFKIPDYGTKHTVPDMQNEIRRVAEALEKDRVQELWSQRPWKDQVVRVRDLFEEGANYLNTRGAFSRYTEPTTVYTVIPPGSDVEQTNSNTADGEDDNENVQEDYEVTQEDLEMDDEEPYDMISSLLDTAEVMADDMI
;
A
#
# COMPACT_ATOMS: atom_id res chain seq x y z
N MET A 1 -25.91 -15.48 4.34
CA MET A 1 -25.02 -14.36 3.99
C MET A 1 -23.85 -14.25 4.97
N HIS A 2 -23.60 -15.28 5.79
CA HIS A 2 -22.50 -15.31 6.75
C HIS A 2 -21.64 -16.52 6.39
N GLU A 3 -20.75 -16.32 5.43
CA GLU A 3 -19.62 -17.21 5.22
C GLU A 3 -18.41 -16.51 5.83
N ASP A 4 -17.60 -17.25 6.57
CA ASP A 4 -16.38 -16.71 7.17
C ASP A 4 -15.23 -16.81 6.16
N GLU A 5 -15.01 -15.74 5.41
CA GLU A 5 -13.98 -15.65 4.37
C GLU A 5 -12.54 -15.62 4.90
N SER A 6 -12.34 -15.52 6.22
CA SER A 6 -11.00 -15.52 6.84
C SER A 6 -10.34 -16.89 6.92
N SER A 7 -11.07 -17.95 6.55
CA SER A 7 -10.59 -19.33 6.55
C SER A 7 -10.40 -19.87 5.12
N LEU A 8 -9.57 -20.92 4.99
CA LEU A 8 -9.36 -21.60 3.70
C LEU A 8 -10.68 -22.14 3.11
N GLU A 9 -11.44 -22.90 3.91
CA GLU A 9 -12.73 -23.46 3.51
C GLU A 9 -13.77 -22.37 3.20
N GLY A 10 -13.75 -21.28 3.97
CA GLY A 10 -14.61 -20.14 3.72
C GLY A 10 -14.29 -19.41 2.42
N THR A 11 -13.01 -19.16 2.15
CA THR A 11 -12.56 -18.58 0.86
C THR A 11 -13.00 -19.45 -0.32
N ILE A 12 -12.80 -20.77 -0.23
CA ILE A 12 -13.26 -21.72 -1.26
C ILE A 12 -14.79 -21.61 -1.44
N THR A 13 -15.53 -21.59 -0.33
CA THR A 13 -16.99 -21.51 -0.33
C THR A 13 -17.47 -20.21 -0.98
N VAL A 14 -16.82 -19.08 -0.67
CA VAL A 14 -17.15 -17.77 -1.24
C VAL A 14 -16.88 -17.75 -2.75
N ILE A 15 -15.72 -18.24 -3.19
CA ILE A 15 -15.37 -18.28 -4.62
C ILE A 15 -16.35 -19.16 -5.38
N ASN A 16 -16.64 -20.37 -4.88
CA ASN A 16 -17.60 -21.27 -5.50
C ASN A 16 -18.99 -20.65 -5.59
N LYS A 17 -19.47 -20.05 -4.49
CA LYS A 17 -20.77 -19.34 -4.48
C LYS A 17 -20.79 -18.18 -5.46
N LEU A 18 -19.69 -17.45 -5.61
CA LEU A 18 -19.60 -16.35 -6.57
C LEU A 18 -19.83 -16.87 -7.99
N PHE A 19 -19.12 -17.92 -8.42
CA PHE A 19 -19.30 -18.49 -9.75
C PHE A 19 -20.66 -19.18 -9.94
N GLU A 20 -21.21 -19.82 -8.90
CA GLU A 20 -22.58 -20.34 -8.90
C GLU A 20 -23.62 -19.22 -9.12
N GLN A 21 -23.47 -18.08 -8.42
CA GLN A 21 -24.38 -16.93 -8.58
C GLN A 21 -24.24 -16.26 -9.95
N LEU A 22 -23.02 -16.22 -10.50
CA LEU A 22 -22.77 -15.76 -11.87
C LEU A 22 -23.22 -16.77 -12.92
N GLN A 23 -23.69 -17.96 -12.52
CA GLN A 23 -24.07 -19.06 -13.40
C GLN A 23 -22.94 -19.41 -14.37
N THR A 24 -21.70 -19.34 -13.89
CA THR A 24 -20.49 -19.57 -14.67
C THR A 24 -19.93 -20.94 -14.29
N SER A 25 -19.96 -21.88 -15.23
CA SER A 25 -19.40 -23.22 -15.05
C SER A 25 -17.89 -23.27 -15.32
N SER A 26 -17.25 -24.38 -14.94
CA SER A 26 -15.86 -24.68 -15.32
C SER A 26 -15.65 -24.64 -16.84
N GLU A 27 -16.66 -24.97 -17.65
CA GLU A 27 -16.55 -24.91 -19.11
C GLU A 27 -16.62 -23.46 -19.61
N ASP A 28 -17.55 -22.67 -19.06
CA ASP A 28 -17.63 -21.23 -19.37
C ASP A 28 -16.34 -20.50 -19.00
N LEU A 29 -15.65 -20.92 -17.92
CA LEU A 29 -14.36 -20.36 -17.51
C LEU A 29 -13.22 -20.71 -18.46
N LYS A 30 -13.24 -21.88 -19.10
CA LYS A 30 -12.26 -22.21 -20.15
C LYS A 30 -12.38 -21.27 -21.34
N ASP A 31 -13.61 -20.92 -21.71
CA ASP A 31 -13.89 -19.99 -22.80
C ASP A 31 -13.66 -18.53 -22.40
N HIS A 32 -14.00 -18.15 -21.17
CA HIS A 32 -13.83 -16.79 -20.65
C HIS A 32 -12.37 -16.44 -20.41
N GLY A 33 -11.57 -17.39 -19.92
CA GLY A 33 -10.16 -17.21 -19.59
C GLY A 33 -9.92 -16.70 -18.17
N LEU A 34 -9.08 -15.67 -18.04
CA LEU A 34 -8.50 -15.25 -16.76
C LEU A 34 -9.42 -14.33 -15.95
N VAL A 35 -9.52 -14.59 -14.65
CA VAL A 35 -10.29 -13.80 -13.68
C VAL A 35 -9.32 -13.21 -12.65
N PHE A 36 -9.24 -11.90 -12.57
CA PHE A 36 -8.32 -11.25 -11.63
C PHE A 36 -8.92 -11.16 -10.23
N ALA A 37 -8.25 -11.74 -9.26
CA ALA A 37 -8.58 -11.62 -7.84
C ALA A 37 -7.69 -10.54 -7.20
N ASN A 38 -8.28 -9.40 -6.82
CA ASN A 38 -7.61 -8.40 -6.00
C ASN A 38 -7.99 -8.63 -4.55
N GLY A 39 -7.01 -8.65 -3.66
CA GLY A 39 -7.26 -8.82 -2.24
C GLY A 39 -6.12 -8.31 -1.39
N ASP A 40 -6.40 -8.27 -0.10
CA ASP A 40 -5.38 -8.07 0.93
C ASP A 40 -4.42 -9.28 0.98
N LEU A 41 -3.44 -9.19 1.88
CA LEU A 41 -2.43 -10.24 2.06
C LEU A 41 -3.06 -11.58 2.46
N LEU A 42 -4.10 -11.57 3.29
CA LEU A 42 -4.77 -12.79 3.74
C LEU A 42 -5.47 -13.49 2.57
N THR A 43 -6.21 -12.74 1.75
CA THR A 43 -6.88 -13.26 0.56
C THR A 43 -5.88 -13.87 -0.42
N ASP A 44 -4.77 -13.18 -0.72
CA ASP A 44 -3.73 -13.71 -1.61
C ASP A 44 -3.12 -15.01 -1.05
N SER A 45 -2.82 -15.04 0.25
CA SER A 45 -2.28 -16.20 0.95
C SER A 45 -3.23 -17.39 0.95
N LEU A 46 -4.53 -17.16 1.19
CA LEU A 46 -5.53 -18.22 1.21
C LEU A 46 -5.69 -18.82 -0.19
N ILE A 47 -5.84 -18.00 -1.23
CA ILE A 47 -5.95 -18.48 -2.61
C ILE A 47 -4.68 -19.25 -3.02
N ASN A 48 -3.49 -18.75 -2.67
CA ASN A 48 -2.23 -19.47 -2.91
C ASN A 48 -2.23 -20.87 -2.28
N THR A 49 -2.74 -20.97 -1.05
CA THR A 49 -2.82 -22.25 -0.32
C THR A 49 -3.81 -23.20 -0.98
N VAL A 50 -4.96 -22.69 -1.48
CA VAL A 50 -5.92 -23.49 -2.24
C VAL A 50 -5.31 -23.98 -3.55
N GLU A 51 -4.69 -23.09 -4.34
CA GLU A 51 -3.99 -23.43 -5.59
C GLU A 51 -2.96 -24.54 -5.35
N GLY A 52 -2.13 -24.40 -4.31
CA GLY A 52 -1.10 -25.38 -3.97
C GLY A 52 -1.67 -26.74 -3.55
N SER A 53 -2.75 -26.74 -2.76
CA SER A 53 -3.41 -27.96 -2.26
C SER A 53 -4.20 -28.69 -3.34
N ARG A 54 -4.75 -27.95 -4.31
CA ARG A 54 -5.63 -28.48 -5.37
C ARG A 54 -4.99 -28.49 -6.75
N ARG A 55 -3.66 -28.30 -6.82
CA ARG A 55 -2.87 -28.29 -8.07
C ARG A 55 -3.07 -29.51 -8.98
N ASN A 56 -3.51 -30.64 -8.43
CA ASN A 56 -3.74 -31.88 -9.16
C ASN A 56 -5.21 -32.06 -9.60
N SER A 57 -6.10 -31.11 -9.31
CA SER A 57 -7.48 -31.19 -9.78
C SER A 57 -7.55 -30.95 -11.28
N ASN A 58 -8.32 -31.80 -11.95
CA ASN A 58 -8.66 -31.64 -13.37
C ASN A 58 -9.85 -30.69 -13.57
N ASP A 59 -10.56 -30.32 -12.50
CA ASP A 59 -11.61 -29.32 -12.57
C ASP A 59 -11.02 -27.91 -12.46
N VAL A 60 -11.40 -27.05 -13.42
CA VAL A 60 -10.83 -25.71 -13.60
C VAL A 60 -11.12 -24.83 -12.39
N LEU A 61 -12.34 -24.89 -11.85
CA LEU A 61 -12.76 -24.08 -10.73
C LEU A 61 -12.22 -24.63 -9.40
N GLU A 62 -12.26 -25.95 -9.21
CA GLU A 62 -11.72 -26.61 -8.02
C GLU A 62 -10.23 -26.30 -7.84
N GLY A 63 -9.46 -26.36 -8.94
CA GLY A 63 -8.03 -26.05 -8.95
C GLY A 63 -7.69 -24.55 -8.92
N MET A 64 -8.68 -23.66 -8.89
CA MET A 64 -8.50 -22.19 -8.97
C MET A 64 -7.71 -21.71 -10.19
N GLN A 65 -7.66 -22.52 -11.25
CA GLN A 65 -6.85 -22.28 -12.45
C GLN A 65 -7.10 -20.92 -13.14
N PRO A 66 -8.34 -20.39 -13.23
CA PRO A 66 -8.56 -19.13 -13.94
C PRO A 66 -8.19 -17.90 -13.09
N LEU A 67 -7.97 -18.06 -11.78
CA LEU A 67 -7.69 -16.92 -10.91
C LEU A 67 -6.28 -16.41 -11.14
N VAL A 68 -6.15 -15.10 -11.37
CA VAL A 68 -4.88 -14.39 -11.39
C VAL A 68 -4.82 -13.50 -10.16
N ARG A 69 -4.04 -13.93 -9.17
CA ARG A 69 -3.90 -13.20 -7.90
C ARG A 69 -3.11 -11.90 -8.07
N ARG A 70 -3.69 -10.80 -7.58
CA ARG A 70 -3.09 -9.47 -7.51
C ARG A 70 -3.06 -8.99 -6.07
N LEU A 71 -1.84 -8.82 -5.56
CA LEU A 71 -1.61 -8.19 -4.28
C LEU A 71 -2.20 -6.77 -4.27
N GLY A 72 -3.00 -6.44 -3.27
CA GLY A 72 -3.57 -5.12 -3.09
C GLY A 72 -2.50 -4.04 -2.88
N ILE A 73 -2.44 -3.04 -3.76
CA ILE A 73 -1.45 -1.95 -3.65
C ILE A 73 -1.81 -1.04 -2.48
N PHE A 74 -3.09 -0.84 -2.19
CA PHE A 74 -3.50 -0.04 -1.04
C PHE A 74 -3.03 -0.67 0.27
N HIS A 75 -3.25 -1.97 0.44
CA HIS A 75 -2.76 -2.70 1.61
C HIS A 75 -1.23 -2.72 1.69
N ALA A 76 -0.54 -2.89 0.55
CA ALA A 76 0.91 -2.76 0.48
C ALA A 76 1.41 -1.36 0.86
N LYS A 77 0.71 -0.30 0.44
CA LYS A 77 0.97 1.09 0.84
C LYS A 77 0.79 1.27 2.34
N MET A 78 -0.26 0.72 2.95
CA MET A 78 -0.45 0.75 4.40
C MET A 78 0.69 0.05 5.14
N ALA A 79 1.10 -1.12 4.68
CA ALA A 79 2.24 -1.85 5.23
C ALA A 79 3.54 -1.06 5.13
N GLY A 80 3.81 -0.42 3.99
CA GLY A 80 4.98 0.44 3.80
C GLY A 80 4.97 1.69 4.69
N CYS A 81 3.80 2.32 4.89
CA CYS A 81 3.66 3.43 5.85
C CYS A 81 4.05 3.00 7.26
N ARG A 82 3.50 1.87 7.71
CA ARG A 82 3.79 1.29 9.01
C ARG A 82 5.24 0.85 9.15
N LEU A 83 5.88 0.38 8.07
CA LEU A 83 7.29 0.01 8.05
C LEU A 83 8.16 1.22 8.44
N VAL A 84 7.93 2.36 7.81
CA VAL A 84 8.67 3.60 8.08
C VAL A 84 8.35 4.14 9.49
N VAL A 85 7.08 4.25 9.85
CA VAL A 85 6.68 4.80 11.15
C VAL A 85 7.19 3.95 12.31
N ASN A 86 7.04 2.63 12.25
CA ASN A 86 7.46 1.77 13.35
C ASN A 86 8.97 1.76 13.57
N GLU A 87 9.77 1.87 12.50
CA GLU A 87 11.23 1.89 12.63
C GLU A 87 11.73 3.22 13.17
N HIS A 88 11.18 4.34 12.67
CA HIS A 88 11.72 5.68 12.95
C HIS A 88 11.04 6.41 14.11
N TRP A 89 9.77 6.11 14.41
CA TRP A 89 9.02 6.66 15.56
C TRP A 89 8.73 5.63 16.65
N GLY A 90 9.08 4.36 16.41
CA GLY A 90 8.78 3.27 17.31
C GLY A 90 7.37 2.72 17.14
N LYS A 91 7.15 1.53 17.71
CA LYS A 91 5.81 0.94 17.78
C LYS A 91 4.98 1.66 18.86
N PRO A 92 3.67 1.84 18.66
CA PRO A 92 2.78 2.31 19.72
C PRO A 92 2.93 1.42 20.96
N ASN A 93 2.89 2.03 22.15
CA ASN A 93 2.74 1.28 23.41
C ASN A 93 1.31 0.72 23.59
N ALA A 94 0.47 0.81 22.57
CA ALA A 94 -0.89 0.30 22.53
C ALA A 94 -0.92 -1.09 21.88
N THR A 95 -1.96 -1.87 22.18
CA THR A 95 -2.21 -3.17 21.56
C THR A 95 -2.68 -3.07 20.11
N ILE A 96 -3.05 -1.87 19.66
CA ILE A 96 -3.57 -1.59 18.32
C ILE A 96 -2.47 -0.82 17.55
N PRO A 97 -2.21 -1.16 16.28
CA PRO A 97 -1.25 -0.42 15.47
C PRO A 97 -1.68 1.04 15.27
N ALA A 98 -0.73 1.90 14.91
CA ALA A 98 -1.04 3.30 14.61
C ALA A 98 -2.02 3.40 13.44
N PRO A 99 -3.06 4.27 13.51
CA PRO A 99 -3.96 4.52 12.40
C PRO A 99 -3.20 4.93 11.14
N TRP A 100 -3.58 4.37 9.99
CA TRP A 100 -2.85 4.57 8.74
C TRP A 100 -3.01 5.99 8.22
N LYS A 101 -4.23 6.55 8.17
CA LYS A 101 -4.46 7.90 7.66
C LYS A 101 -3.60 8.98 8.36
N PRO A 102 -3.63 9.13 9.70
CA PRO A 102 -2.72 10.05 10.41
C PRO A 102 -1.23 9.74 10.18
N SER A 103 -0.86 8.47 10.08
CA SER A 103 0.53 8.07 9.79
C SER A 103 0.97 8.47 8.37
N HIS A 104 0.07 8.33 7.39
CA HIS A 104 0.28 8.72 6.00
C HIS A 104 0.43 10.24 5.86
N GLU A 105 -0.36 11.02 6.60
CA GLU A 105 -0.25 12.47 6.67
C GLU A 105 1.03 12.92 7.37
N LEU A 106 1.37 12.29 8.51
CA LEU A 106 2.61 12.55 9.24
C LEU A 106 3.83 12.39 8.34
N LEU A 107 3.91 11.31 7.56
CA LEU A 107 5.04 11.09 6.66
C LEU A 107 5.14 12.16 5.57
N GLN A 108 4.01 12.65 5.04
CA GLN A 108 4.02 13.73 4.04
C GLN A 108 4.49 15.06 4.63
N ILE A 109 3.94 15.44 5.79
CA ILE A 109 4.29 16.69 6.49
C ILE A 109 5.75 16.66 6.94
N SER A 110 6.15 15.56 7.58
CA SER A 110 7.50 15.39 8.11
C SER A 110 8.53 15.40 6.98
N SER A 111 8.33 14.60 5.93
CA SER A 111 9.25 14.59 4.78
C SER A 111 9.37 15.96 4.11
N ALA A 112 8.27 16.70 3.95
CA ALA A 112 8.34 18.06 3.40
C ALA A 112 9.13 19.02 4.31
N GLY A 113 8.99 18.90 5.63
CA GLY A 113 9.80 19.64 6.60
C GLY A 113 11.29 19.29 6.51
N HIS A 114 11.60 17.99 6.38
CA HIS A 114 12.96 17.48 6.18
C HIS A 114 13.58 17.99 4.89
N VAL A 115 12.86 17.97 3.76
CA VAL A 115 13.32 18.54 2.49
C VAL A 115 13.60 20.03 2.65
N ARG A 116 12.70 20.79 3.27
CA ARG A 116 12.88 22.24 3.46
C ARG A 116 14.14 22.56 4.28
N ASP A 117 14.36 21.87 5.39
CA ASP A 117 15.56 22.04 6.20
C ASP A 117 16.84 21.56 5.47
N ALA A 118 16.76 20.47 4.71
CA ALA A 118 17.86 20.00 3.88
C ALA A 118 18.28 21.04 2.82
N PHE A 119 17.32 21.66 2.13
CA PHE A 119 17.62 22.76 1.21
C PHE A 119 18.23 23.95 1.93
N ARG A 120 17.74 24.33 3.12
CA ARG A 120 18.37 25.39 3.94
C ARG A 120 19.86 25.11 4.16
N ILE A 121 20.22 23.88 4.54
CA ILE A 121 21.62 23.46 4.80
C ILE A 121 22.49 23.60 3.54
N HIS A 122 21.99 23.19 2.37
CA HIS A 122 22.79 23.04 1.16
C HIS A 122 22.70 24.24 0.19
N CYS A 123 21.75 25.16 0.37
CA CYS A 123 21.52 26.27 -0.57
C CYS A 123 22.56 27.39 -0.54
N GLY A 124 23.46 27.40 0.47
CA GLY A 124 24.53 28.41 0.60
C GLY A 124 24.03 29.84 0.90
N LYS A 125 22.77 30.00 1.34
CA LYS A 125 22.17 31.27 1.78
C LYS A 125 21.81 31.22 3.26
N ALA A 126 21.44 32.35 3.85
CA ALA A 126 21.09 32.41 5.27
C ALA A 126 19.76 31.72 5.59
N SER A 127 18.85 31.62 4.61
CA SER A 127 17.60 30.87 4.73
C SER A 127 17.15 30.27 3.41
N PHE A 128 16.31 29.24 3.49
CA PHE A 128 15.63 28.66 2.33
C PHE A 128 14.81 29.71 1.56
N ALA A 129 14.15 30.63 2.26
CA ALA A 129 13.31 31.65 1.63
C ALA A 129 14.12 32.66 0.79
N GLU A 130 15.30 33.07 1.28
CA GLU A 130 16.21 33.94 0.52
C GLU A 130 16.74 33.26 -0.74
N TRP A 131 17.09 31.97 -0.63
CA TRP A 131 17.52 31.19 -1.78
C TRP A 131 16.39 31.02 -2.79
N ALA A 132 15.22 30.54 -2.36
CA ALA A 132 14.06 30.28 -3.22
C ALA A 132 13.55 31.53 -3.96
N ALA A 133 13.76 32.74 -3.41
CA ALA A 133 13.40 34.00 -4.07
C ALA A 133 14.29 34.33 -5.28
N THR A 134 15.46 33.69 -5.42
CA THR A 134 16.47 34.02 -6.44
C THR A 134 16.92 32.82 -7.27
N ALA A 135 16.65 31.59 -6.82
CA ALA A 135 17.09 30.37 -7.48
C ALA A 135 16.42 30.18 -8.84
N ASP A 136 17.21 29.78 -9.83
CA ASP A 136 16.71 29.28 -11.11
C ASP A 136 16.61 27.73 -11.09
N LEU A 137 16.23 27.14 -12.23
CA LEU A 137 16.11 25.68 -12.36
C LEU A 137 17.46 24.96 -12.21
N ASN A 138 18.55 25.56 -12.66
CA ASN A 138 19.88 24.95 -12.53
C ASN A 138 20.34 24.98 -11.07
N ASP A 139 20.10 26.10 -10.37
CA ASP A 139 20.33 26.20 -8.93
C ASP A 139 19.51 25.16 -8.17
N PHE A 140 18.24 25.00 -8.53
CA PHE A 140 17.36 23.99 -7.95
C PHE A 140 17.91 22.58 -8.15
N ASP A 141 18.23 22.19 -9.38
CA ASP A 141 18.74 20.86 -9.69
C ASP A 141 20.08 20.58 -9.00
N ALA A 142 20.96 21.58 -8.94
CA ALA A 142 22.25 21.48 -8.26
C ALA A 142 22.09 21.27 -6.76
N VAL A 143 21.26 22.08 -6.09
CA VAL A 143 21.02 21.97 -4.65
C VAL A 143 20.24 20.69 -4.34
N ALA A 144 19.23 20.33 -5.13
CA ALA A 144 18.47 19.10 -4.98
C ALA A 144 19.38 17.86 -5.09
N GLY A 145 20.30 17.85 -6.06
CA GLY A 145 21.30 16.80 -6.20
C GLY A 145 22.23 16.69 -4.99
N GLN A 146 22.66 17.83 -4.42
CA GLN A 146 23.46 17.83 -3.20
C GLN A 146 22.67 17.33 -2.00
N VAL A 147 21.43 17.80 -1.82
CA VAL A 147 20.51 17.36 -0.76
C VAL A 147 20.31 15.85 -0.84
N TYR A 148 19.95 15.34 -2.02
CA TYR A 148 19.70 13.92 -2.23
C TYR A 148 20.92 13.08 -1.89
N ASN A 149 22.07 13.40 -2.48
CA ASN A 149 23.31 12.65 -2.29
C ASN A 149 23.85 12.73 -0.85
N SER A 150 23.56 13.80 -0.11
CA SER A 150 24.13 14.02 1.23
C SER A 150 23.21 13.55 2.36
N LEU A 151 21.90 13.44 2.13
CA LEU A 151 20.91 13.25 3.20
C LEU A 151 19.84 12.18 2.91
N TYR A 152 19.73 11.64 1.69
CA TYR A 152 18.64 10.73 1.29
C TYR A 152 19.11 9.39 0.69
N THR A 153 20.41 9.07 0.76
CA THR A 153 20.97 7.86 0.14
C THR A 153 21.63 6.94 1.17
N THR A 154 21.69 5.64 0.85
CA THR A 154 22.50 4.67 1.61
C THR A 154 23.96 5.09 1.64
N ALA A 155 24.51 5.63 0.55
CA ALA A 155 25.90 6.11 0.52
C ALA A 155 26.16 7.25 1.53
N ALA A 156 25.20 8.15 1.74
CA ALA A 156 25.30 9.18 2.77
C ALA A 156 25.30 8.60 4.19
N TYR A 157 24.45 7.59 4.43
CA TYR A 157 24.40 6.88 5.70
C TYR A 157 25.68 6.10 5.98
N ASP A 158 26.20 5.36 5.01
CA ASP A 158 27.46 4.62 5.10
C ASP A 158 28.62 5.57 5.41
N ALA A 159 28.70 6.71 4.70
CA ALA A 159 29.72 7.73 4.95
C ALA A 159 29.62 8.37 6.34
N ALA A 160 28.42 8.38 6.95
CA ALA A 160 28.25 8.80 8.34
C ALA A 160 28.75 7.73 9.31
N CYS A 161 28.47 6.46 9.00
CA CYS A 161 28.84 5.30 9.81
C CYS A 161 30.34 4.98 9.76
N ASP A 162 31.02 5.25 8.65
CA ASP A 162 32.47 5.04 8.45
C ASP A 162 33.35 6.01 9.26
N ARG A 163 32.75 6.97 9.94
CA ARG A 163 33.47 7.90 10.83
C ARG A 163 33.90 7.17 12.10
N GLY A 164 35.02 7.60 12.69
CA GLY A 164 35.45 7.06 13.98
C GLY A 164 34.38 7.30 15.06
N ASP A 165 34.28 6.41 16.06
CA ASP A 165 33.18 6.42 17.04
C ASP A 165 32.94 7.77 17.73
N ALA A 166 33.99 8.54 17.99
CA ALA A 166 33.90 9.88 18.59
C ALA A 166 33.33 10.97 17.65
N GLN A 167 33.24 10.68 16.36
CA GLN A 167 32.74 11.54 15.29
C GLN A 167 31.40 11.08 14.73
N ARG A 168 30.90 9.91 15.16
CA ARG A 168 29.56 9.42 14.82
C ARG A 168 28.49 10.22 15.54
N ASP A 169 27.36 10.39 14.88
CA ASP A 169 26.22 11.17 15.38
C ASP A 169 24.94 10.40 15.09
N ALA A 170 24.41 9.73 16.11
CA ALA A 170 23.23 8.89 15.98
C ALA A 170 21.99 9.66 15.50
N ALA A 171 21.85 10.94 15.85
CA ALA A 171 20.70 11.74 15.42
C ALA A 171 20.77 12.04 13.92
N PHE A 172 21.97 12.38 13.42
CA PHE A 172 22.21 12.58 12.00
C PHE A 172 22.05 11.27 11.21
N GLU A 173 22.66 10.18 11.69
CA GLU A 173 22.55 8.84 11.11
C GLU A 173 21.07 8.41 10.97
N ASN A 174 20.29 8.53 12.04
CA ASN A 174 18.86 8.23 12.05
C ASN A 174 18.10 9.12 11.06
N SER A 175 18.42 10.41 10.99
CA SER A 175 17.75 11.33 10.08
C SER A 175 18.01 10.98 8.61
N VAL A 176 19.22 10.54 8.26
CA VAL A 176 19.54 10.11 6.88
C VAL A 176 18.78 8.83 6.51
N LEU A 177 18.69 7.86 7.43
CA LEU A 177 17.87 6.66 7.20
C LEU A 177 16.39 7.00 7.07
N TYR A 178 15.86 7.85 7.95
CA TYR A 178 14.47 8.30 7.85
C TYR A 178 14.18 8.97 6.51
N ASN A 179 15.03 9.90 6.10
CA ASN A 179 14.92 10.59 4.82
C ASN A 179 14.86 9.62 3.65
N ARG A 180 15.77 8.62 3.62
CA ARG A 180 15.80 7.58 2.58
C ARG A 180 14.51 6.77 2.57
N ASP A 181 14.11 6.26 3.73
CA ASP A 181 13.01 5.31 3.85
C ASP A 181 11.64 5.97 3.62
N SER A 182 11.44 7.18 4.14
CA SER A 182 10.23 8.00 3.88
C SER A 182 10.13 8.44 2.43
N LEU A 183 11.26 8.76 1.78
CA LEU A 183 11.27 9.09 0.35
C LEU A 183 10.78 7.91 -0.50
N LEU A 184 11.10 6.67 -0.15
CA LEU A 184 10.57 5.49 -0.85
C LEU A 184 9.04 5.39 -0.72
N TYR A 185 8.50 5.70 0.45
CA TYR A 185 7.05 5.75 0.66
C TYR A 185 6.37 6.84 -0.17
N LEU A 186 6.91 8.07 -0.16
CA LEU A 186 6.39 9.15 -0.99
C LEU A 186 6.55 8.89 -2.48
N LEU A 187 7.61 8.18 -2.88
CA LEU A 187 7.81 7.74 -4.24
C LEU A 187 6.70 6.78 -4.67
N LEU A 188 6.28 5.85 -3.81
CA LEU A 188 5.13 4.98 -4.07
C LEU A 188 3.86 5.82 -4.26
N VAL A 189 3.53 6.69 -3.29
CA VAL A 189 2.31 7.50 -3.30
C VAL A 189 2.21 8.36 -4.57
N SER A 190 3.27 9.09 -4.89
CA SER A 190 3.32 9.93 -6.10
C SER A 190 3.26 9.12 -7.39
N SER A 191 3.87 7.93 -7.42
CA SER A 191 3.82 7.03 -8.58
C SER A 191 2.43 6.46 -8.82
N ILE A 192 1.73 6.09 -7.75
CA ILE A 192 0.34 5.64 -7.83
C ILE A 192 -0.51 6.74 -8.45
N LYS A 193 -0.44 7.97 -7.93
CA LYS A 193 -1.21 9.11 -8.45
C LYS A 193 -0.90 9.38 -9.92
N ALA A 194 0.39 9.33 -10.29
CA ALA A 194 0.85 9.52 -11.66
C ALA A 194 0.46 8.37 -12.63
N GLY A 195 0.00 7.22 -12.11
CA GLY A 195 -0.24 6.03 -12.92
C GLY A 195 1.05 5.31 -13.36
N ASP A 196 2.18 5.58 -12.70
CA ASP A 196 3.48 4.99 -13.03
C ASP A 196 3.65 3.64 -12.31
N ILE A 197 3.02 2.61 -12.88
CA ILE A 197 3.09 1.25 -12.32
C ILE A 197 4.52 0.68 -12.35
N GLY A 198 5.36 1.14 -13.27
CA GLY A 198 6.77 0.73 -13.34
C GLY A 198 7.51 1.16 -12.07
N ARG A 199 7.32 2.42 -11.65
CA ARG A 199 7.95 2.93 -10.42
C ARG A 199 7.37 2.28 -9.16
N VAL A 200 6.08 1.97 -9.12
CA VAL A 200 5.46 1.16 -8.04
C VAL A 200 6.17 -0.19 -7.89
N VAL A 201 6.36 -0.91 -8.99
CA VAL A 201 7.07 -2.20 -9.00
C VAL A 201 8.52 -2.07 -8.51
N LEU A 202 9.20 -0.98 -8.83
CA LEU A 202 10.56 -0.72 -8.33
C LEU A 202 10.59 -0.51 -6.81
N VAL A 203 9.63 0.23 -6.25
CA VAL A 203 9.52 0.38 -4.79
C VAL A 203 9.23 -0.96 -4.12
N PHE A 204 8.34 -1.78 -4.69
CA PHE A 204 8.05 -3.12 -4.15
C PHE A 204 9.27 -4.03 -4.13
N ARG A 205 10.20 -3.92 -5.09
CA ARG A 205 11.47 -4.66 -5.05
C ARG A 205 12.33 -4.26 -3.85
N ILE A 206 12.39 -2.98 -3.54
CA ILE A 206 13.16 -2.46 -2.40
C ILE A 206 12.50 -2.90 -1.10
N TRP A 207 11.17 -2.75 -1.00
CA TRP A 207 10.41 -3.18 0.17
C TRP A 207 10.43 -4.68 0.39
N ALA A 208 10.45 -5.50 -0.67
CA ALA A 208 10.65 -6.94 -0.55
C ALA A 208 11.95 -7.28 0.19
N VAL A 209 13.00 -6.46 0.07
CA VAL A 209 14.24 -6.61 0.83
C VAL A 209 14.06 -6.04 2.25
N MET A 210 13.62 -4.79 2.39
CA MET A 210 13.51 -4.13 3.70
C MET A 210 12.60 -4.88 4.67
N MET A 211 11.47 -5.39 4.19
CA MET A 211 10.49 -6.13 4.99
C MET A 211 10.94 -7.55 5.37
N ARG A 212 12.10 -8.02 4.88
CA ARG A 212 12.78 -9.22 5.39
C ARG A 212 13.64 -8.97 6.62
N SER A 213 13.92 -7.71 6.98
CA SER A 213 14.62 -7.44 8.23
C SER A 213 13.86 -8.12 9.39
N PRO A 214 14.57 -8.74 10.35
CA PRO A 214 13.94 -9.41 11.48
C PRO A 214 12.91 -8.53 12.20
N LYS A 215 11.80 -9.14 12.61
CA LYS A 215 10.71 -8.48 13.37
C LYS A 215 10.01 -7.32 12.63
N THR A 216 10.03 -7.34 11.29
CA THR A 216 9.28 -6.38 10.45
C THR A 216 8.02 -7.01 9.84
N MET A 217 7.97 -7.22 8.51
CA MET A 217 6.78 -7.67 7.78
C MET A 217 7.11 -8.78 6.77
N PRO A 218 7.62 -9.94 7.21
CA PRO A 218 8.11 -10.99 6.32
C PRO A 218 7.05 -11.52 5.35
N LYS A 219 5.78 -11.59 5.75
CA LYS A 219 4.68 -12.03 4.88
C LYS A 219 4.45 -11.09 3.68
N TYR A 220 4.57 -9.77 3.88
CA TYR A 220 4.53 -8.82 2.76
C TYR A 220 5.76 -8.94 1.87
N ALA A 221 6.94 -9.23 2.43
CA ALA A 221 8.13 -9.52 1.65
C ALA A 221 7.96 -10.77 0.77
N ASP A 222 7.38 -11.85 1.32
CA ASP A 222 6.99 -13.05 0.58
C ASP A 222 6.02 -12.70 -0.57
N ALA A 223 4.93 -11.99 -0.27
CA ALA A 223 3.93 -11.62 -1.26
C ALA A 223 4.49 -10.74 -2.39
N PHE A 224 5.36 -9.78 -2.07
CA PHE A 224 6.07 -9.01 -3.11
C PHE A 224 6.97 -9.90 -3.95
N PHE A 225 7.78 -10.75 -3.32
CA PHE A 225 8.70 -11.65 -4.02
C PHE A 225 7.94 -12.58 -4.98
N GLU A 226 6.89 -13.23 -4.51
CA GLU A 226 6.05 -14.12 -5.32
C GLU A 226 5.36 -13.36 -6.45
N THR A 227 4.72 -12.23 -6.16
CA THR A 227 4.01 -11.41 -7.17
C THR A 227 4.97 -10.95 -8.27
N LEU A 228 6.14 -10.44 -7.89
CA LEU A 228 7.15 -9.96 -8.85
C LEU A 228 7.73 -11.11 -9.69
N ASN A 229 7.90 -12.29 -9.09
CA ASN A 229 8.36 -13.47 -9.82
C ASN A 229 7.30 -13.93 -10.84
N ARG A 230 6.01 -14.00 -10.45
CA ARG A 230 4.90 -14.32 -11.36
C ARG A 230 4.83 -13.35 -12.54
N ILE A 231 4.88 -12.05 -12.27
CA ILE A 231 4.87 -11.02 -13.33
C ILE A 231 6.03 -11.21 -14.32
N LYS A 232 7.20 -11.65 -13.84
CA LYS A 232 8.38 -11.91 -14.67
C LYS A 232 8.24 -13.17 -15.53
N THR A 233 7.50 -14.18 -15.06
CA THR A 233 7.31 -15.45 -15.78
C THR A 233 6.10 -15.44 -16.72
N TYR A 234 5.17 -14.50 -16.56
CA TYR A 234 4.03 -14.35 -17.46
C TYR A 234 4.43 -14.07 -18.90
N ASP A 235 3.62 -14.57 -19.84
CA ASP A 235 3.65 -14.15 -21.23
C ASP A 235 3.57 -12.61 -21.33
N PRO A 236 4.30 -11.95 -22.26
CA PRO A 236 4.31 -10.49 -22.39
C PRO A 236 2.92 -9.85 -22.47
N VAL A 237 1.92 -10.51 -23.06
CA VAL A 237 0.56 -10.00 -23.14
C VAL A 237 -0.08 -9.98 -21.75
N LEU A 238 0.03 -11.07 -21.00
CA LEU A 238 -0.50 -11.15 -19.63
C LEU A 238 0.24 -10.21 -18.69
N GLN A 239 1.57 -10.11 -18.80
CA GLN A 239 2.36 -9.14 -18.04
C GLN A 239 1.85 -7.71 -18.26
N ARG A 240 1.64 -7.32 -19.52
CA ARG A 240 1.10 -5.99 -19.85
C ARG A 240 -0.31 -5.81 -19.30
N PHE A 241 -1.17 -6.81 -19.44
CA PHE A 241 -2.54 -6.76 -18.94
C PHE A 241 -2.57 -6.62 -17.41
N PHE A 242 -1.76 -7.39 -16.70
CA PHE A 242 -1.63 -7.32 -15.25
C PHE A 242 -1.22 -5.91 -14.81
N LEU A 243 -0.11 -5.39 -15.35
CA LEU A 243 0.46 -4.10 -14.96
C LEU A 243 -0.46 -2.92 -15.31
N HIS A 244 -1.10 -2.96 -16.48
CA HIS A 244 -1.99 -1.88 -16.93
C HIS A 244 -3.32 -1.81 -16.17
N ASN A 245 -3.70 -2.88 -15.45
CA ASN A 245 -4.96 -2.96 -14.72
C ASN A 245 -4.77 -3.01 -13.19
N TRP A 246 -3.58 -2.70 -12.68
CA TRP A 246 -3.33 -2.68 -11.23
C TRP A 246 -3.70 -1.33 -10.59
N LEU A 247 -3.71 -0.28 -11.40
CA LEU A 247 -4.19 1.06 -11.06
C LEU A 247 -5.37 1.43 -11.95
N VAL A 248 -6.22 2.33 -11.47
CA VAL A 248 -7.42 2.80 -12.17
C VAL A 248 -7.54 4.31 -12.07
N ASN A 249 -8.03 4.96 -13.14
CA ASN A 249 -8.35 6.38 -13.16
C ASN A 249 -9.76 6.58 -13.71
N LEU A 250 -10.72 6.81 -12.81
CA LEU A 250 -12.13 6.98 -13.16
C LEU A 250 -12.43 8.35 -13.79
N THR A 251 -11.55 9.34 -13.61
CA THR A 251 -11.77 10.72 -14.07
C THR A 251 -11.15 10.99 -15.44
N GLY A 252 -10.13 10.22 -15.83
CA GLY A 252 -9.29 10.49 -17.00
C GLY A 252 -8.33 11.67 -16.83
N LEU A 253 -8.29 12.33 -15.67
CA LEU A 253 -7.41 13.47 -15.41
C LEU A 253 -6.01 13.02 -14.98
N ALA A 254 -4.99 13.83 -15.29
CA ALA A 254 -3.62 13.56 -14.85
C ALA A 254 -3.53 13.55 -13.31
N PHE A 255 -2.66 12.71 -12.76
CA PHE A 255 -2.43 12.59 -11.31
C PHE A 255 -3.69 12.19 -10.51
N ARG A 256 -4.61 11.42 -11.12
CA ARG A 256 -5.86 10.92 -10.50
C ARG A 256 -6.00 9.40 -10.56
N PHE A 257 -4.89 8.68 -10.73
CA PHE A 257 -4.89 7.23 -10.58
C PHE A 257 -4.98 6.85 -9.11
N LYS A 258 -5.57 5.68 -8.86
CA LYS A 258 -5.63 5.03 -7.55
C LYS A 258 -5.48 3.53 -7.69
N GLU A 259 -5.24 2.89 -6.56
CA GLU A 259 -5.15 1.45 -6.42
C GLU A 259 -6.52 0.81 -6.70
N VAL A 260 -6.52 -0.31 -7.43
CA VAL A 260 -7.77 -1.02 -7.73
C VAL A 260 -8.40 -1.62 -6.47
N ASP A 261 -7.59 -2.11 -5.52
CA ASP A 261 -8.11 -2.62 -4.25
C ASP A 261 -8.69 -1.49 -3.38
N LEU A 262 -8.13 -0.28 -3.40
CA LEU A 262 -8.78 0.89 -2.76
C LEU A 262 -10.14 1.20 -3.38
N LEU A 263 -10.25 1.17 -4.72
CA LEU A 263 -11.55 1.35 -5.38
C LEU A 263 -12.55 0.26 -4.96
N GLN A 264 -12.09 -0.98 -4.84
CA GLN A 264 -12.92 -2.08 -4.34
C GLN A 264 -13.40 -1.81 -2.91
N GLU A 265 -12.53 -1.35 -2.01
CA GLU A 265 -12.93 -0.99 -0.65
C GLU A 265 -13.93 0.15 -0.60
N HIS A 266 -13.80 1.16 -1.45
CA HIS A 266 -14.82 2.20 -1.58
C HIS A 266 -16.17 1.60 -1.99
N GLN A 267 -16.21 0.70 -2.99
CA GLN A 267 -17.47 0.04 -3.40
C GLN A 267 -18.05 -0.81 -2.27
N ASN A 268 -17.20 -1.55 -1.54
CA ASN A 268 -17.59 -2.33 -0.38
C ASN A 268 -18.23 -1.45 0.70
N PHE A 269 -17.61 -0.30 1.01
CA PHE A 269 -18.14 0.68 1.95
C PHE A 269 -19.54 1.16 1.55
N TRP A 270 -19.72 1.62 0.30
CA TRP A 270 -21.03 2.09 -0.17
C TRP A 270 -22.09 0.99 -0.13
N ALA A 271 -21.74 -0.23 -0.50
CA ALA A 271 -22.66 -1.35 -0.53
C ALA A 271 -23.05 -1.84 0.88
N LYS A 272 -22.07 -1.94 1.80
CA LYS A 272 -22.24 -2.55 3.13
C LYS A 272 -22.69 -1.56 4.21
N ILE A 273 -22.28 -0.30 4.11
CA ILE A 273 -22.54 0.73 5.13
C ILE A 273 -23.69 1.63 4.68
N VAL A 274 -23.60 2.24 3.49
CA VAL A 274 -24.55 3.28 3.09
C VAL A 274 -25.84 2.71 2.51
N TYR A 275 -25.74 1.78 1.56
CA TYR A 275 -26.90 1.26 0.81
C TYR A 275 -27.36 -0.13 1.21
N ASN A 276 -26.84 -0.63 2.33
CA ASN A 276 -27.22 -1.93 2.85
C ASN A 276 -28.71 -1.93 3.23
N ALA A 277 -29.43 -2.95 2.77
CA ALA A 277 -30.83 -3.11 3.14
C ALA A 277 -30.96 -3.42 4.63
N LYS A 278 -32.10 -3.06 5.23
CA LYS A 278 -32.40 -3.38 6.64
C LYS A 278 -33.30 -4.60 6.75
N GLY A 279 -33.09 -5.39 7.81
CA GLY A 279 -33.93 -6.53 8.18
C GLY A 279 -34.05 -7.59 7.08
N VAL A 280 -35.28 -8.04 6.83
CA VAL A 280 -35.60 -9.13 5.89
C VAL A 280 -35.28 -8.81 4.43
N ASN A 281 -35.01 -7.55 4.09
CA ASN A 281 -34.66 -7.14 2.73
C ASN A 281 -33.15 -7.29 2.42
N ARG A 282 -32.34 -7.75 3.38
CA ARG A 282 -30.94 -8.13 3.14
C ARG A 282 -30.88 -9.39 2.29
N SER A 283 -30.90 -9.21 0.98
CA SER A 283 -30.80 -10.29 -0.01
C SER A 283 -29.65 -10.04 -0.99
N TRP A 284 -29.14 -11.12 -1.58
CA TRP A 284 -28.20 -11.05 -2.70
C TRP A 284 -28.80 -10.29 -3.89
N SER A 285 -30.11 -10.43 -4.13
CA SER A 285 -30.80 -9.70 -5.20
C SER A 285 -30.86 -8.19 -4.97
N TRP A 286 -30.93 -7.73 -3.71
CA TRP A 286 -30.78 -6.33 -3.38
C TRP A 286 -29.35 -5.87 -3.61
N LEU A 287 -28.37 -6.59 -3.04
CA LEU A 287 -26.95 -6.25 -3.13
C LEU A 287 -26.50 -6.14 -4.60
N ALA A 288 -26.80 -7.14 -5.41
CA ALA A 288 -26.48 -7.15 -6.84
C ALA A 288 -27.07 -5.95 -7.59
N ARG A 289 -28.32 -5.57 -7.28
CA ARG A 289 -28.97 -4.41 -7.89
C ARG A 289 -28.35 -3.10 -7.42
N ILE A 290 -28.08 -2.97 -6.13
CA ILE A 290 -27.64 -1.70 -5.56
C ILE A 290 -26.19 -1.40 -5.96
N THR A 291 -25.32 -2.41 -6.00
CA THR A 291 -23.89 -2.26 -6.32
C THR A 291 -23.68 -1.70 -7.71
N VAL A 292 -24.44 -2.15 -8.73
CA VAL A 292 -24.35 -1.60 -10.10
C VAL A 292 -24.90 -0.17 -10.21
N CYS A 293 -25.70 0.27 -9.25
CA CYS A 293 -26.29 1.60 -9.22
C CYS A 293 -25.48 2.60 -8.37
N ILE A 294 -24.45 2.18 -7.64
CA ILE A 294 -23.71 3.04 -6.68
C ILE A 294 -23.26 4.34 -7.34
N PHE A 295 -22.64 4.29 -8.53
CA PHE A 295 -22.18 5.51 -9.20
C PHE A 295 -23.32 6.47 -9.55
N ALA A 296 -24.41 5.97 -10.13
CA ALA A 296 -25.55 6.78 -10.50
C ALA A 296 -26.28 7.37 -9.27
N LEU A 297 -26.42 6.58 -8.20
CA LEU A 297 -27.03 7.04 -6.95
C LEU A 297 -26.16 8.10 -6.26
N ARG A 298 -24.83 7.95 -6.31
CA ARG A 298 -23.89 8.98 -5.87
C ARG A 298 -24.08 10.27 -6.64
N ASP A 299 -24.20 10.22 -7.98
CA ASP A 299 -24.42 11.41 -8.79
C ASP A 299 -25.77 12.08 -8.55
N ALA A 300 -26.82 11.29 -8.32
CA ALA A 300 -28.13 11.80 -7.95
C ALA A 300 -28.09 12.54 -6.60
N MET A 301 -27.44 11.97 -5.57
CA MET A 301 -27.31 12.61 -4.26
C MET A 301 -26.59 13.96 -4.35
N LYS A 302 -25.50 14.05 -5.11
CA LYS A 302 -24.81 15.34 -5.34
C LYS A 302 -25.72 16.38 -5.98
N THR A 303 -26.46 15.97 -7.01
CA THR A 303 -27.34 16.87 -7.75
C THR A 303 -28.36 17.47 -6.79
N VAL A 304 -28.92 16.66 -5.90
CA VAL A 304 -29.83 17.11 -4.83
C VAL A 304 -29.11 18.07 -3.89
N HIS A 305 -27.94 17.71 -3.34
CA HIS A 305 -27.21 18.54 -2.39
C HIS A 305 -26.85 19.91 -2.97
N ALA A 306 -26.29 19.94 -4.18
CA ALA A 306 -25.94 21.17 -4.88
C ALA A 306 -27.18 22.04 -5.17
N THR A 307 -28.29 21.42 -5.57
CA THR A 307 -29.55 22.12 -5.86
C THR A 307 -30.14 22.77 -4.61
N PHE A 308 -30.14 22.04 -3.50
CA PHE A 308 -30.74 22.50 -2.24
C PHE A 308 -29.76 23.28 -1.36
N LYS A 309 -28.50 23.45 -1.78
CA LYS A 309 -27.43 24.11 -0.99
C LYS A 309 -27.39 23.59 0.44
N ILE A 310 -27.54 22.26 0.58
CA ILE A 310 -27.51 21.61 1.89
C ILE A 310 -26.13 21.90 2.46
N PRO A 311 -26.01 22.62 3.59
CA PRO A 311 -24.71 22.99 4.10
C PRO A 311 -23.95 21.73 4.55
N ASP A 312 -22.66 21.69 4.26
CA ASP A 312 -21.75 20.63 4.68
C ASP A 312 -21.55 20.67 6.21
N TYR A 313 -22.56 20.23 6.96
CA TYR A 313 -22.44 20.03 8.40
C TYR A 313 -21.80 18.67 8.65
N GLY A 314 -20.50 18.59 8.44
CA GLY A 314 -19.63 17.60 9.08
C GLY A 314 -18.90 18.25 10.24
N THR A 315 -18.46 17.45 11.20
CA THR A 315 -17.38 17.78 12.13
C THR A 315 -16.09 17.99 11.31
N LYS A 316 -15.97 19.10 10.58
CA LYS A 316 -14.70 19.48 9.97
C LYS A 316 -13.71 19.65 11.11
N HIS A 317 -12.91 18.62 11.39
CA HIS A 317 -11.61 18.82 11.99
C HIS A 317 -11.00 19.95 11.18
N THR A 318 -10.75 21.09 11.84
CA THR A 318 -10.18 22.27 11.19
C THR A 318 -9.00 21.78 10.39
N VAL A 319 -9.08 21.78 9.05
CA VAL A 319 -7.99 21.29 8.20
C VAL A 319 -6.77 22.11 8.59
N PRO A 320 -5.77 21.50 9.27
CA PRO A 320 -4.64 22.25 9.76
C PRO A 320 -3.96 22.90 8.56
N ASP A 321 -3.48 24.12 8.73
CA ASP A 321 -2.68 24.75 7.68
C ASP A 321 -1.40 23.92 7.50
N MET A 322 -1.40 23.06 6.48
CA MET A 322 -0.30 22.14 6.16
C MET A 322 1.04 22.89 6.04
N GLN A 323 1.03 24.13 5.53
CA GLN A 323 2.24 24.93 5.41
C GLN A 323 2.80 25.33 6.78
N ASN A 324 1.91 25.59 7.75
CA ASN A 324 2.33 25.88 9.12
C ASN A 324 2.89 24.64 9.81
N GLU A 325 2.32 23.46 9.60
CA GLU A 325 2.85 22.21 10.18
C GLU A 325 4.20 21.84 9.56
N ILE A 326 4.34 21.91 8.23
CA ILE A 326 5.63 21.72 7.54
C ILE A 326 6.68 22.71 8.06
N ARG A 327 6.31 23.98 8.25
CA ARG A 327 7.20 25.00 8.78
C ARG A 327 7.65 24.66 10.21
N ARG A 328 6.74 24.23 11.08
CA ARG A 328 7.07 23.84 12.47
C ARG A 328 8.05 22.68 12.51
N VAL A 329 7.86 21.67 11.66
CA VAL A 329 8.82 20.56 11.55
C VAL A 329 10.20 21.07 11.11
N ALA A 330 10.27 21.87 10.04
CA ALA A 330 11.53 22.42 9.56
C ALA A 330 12.25 23.29 10.60
N GLU A 331 11.51 24.13 11.33
CA GLU A 331 12.05 24.97 12.41
C GLU A 331 12.59 24.12 13.58
N ALA A 332 11.94 23.01 13.92
CA ALA A 332 12.42 22.08 14.94
C ALA A 332 13.71 21.38 14.49
N LEU A 333 13.76 20.90 13.26
CA LEU A 333 14.95 20.26 12.68
C LEU A 333 16.15 21.21 12.63
N GLU A 334 15.93 22.47 12.24
CA GLU A 334 16.96 23.51 12.22
C GLU A 334 17.43 23.84 13.63
N LYS A 335 16.51 24.08 14.58
CA LYS A 335 16.83 24.43 15.96
C LYS A 335 17.71 23.37 16.62
N ASP A 336 17.36 22.10 16.45
CA ASP A 336 18.07 20.98 17.04
C ASP A 336 19.20 20.46 16.14
N ARG A 337 19.37 21.06 14.95
CA ARG A 337 20.37 20.74 13.92
C ARG A 337 20.41 19.24 13.62
N VAL A 338 19.25 18.62 13.44
CA VAL A 338 19.11 17.15 13.32
C VAL A 338 19.76 16.64 12.05
N GLN A 339 19.59 17.35 10.94
CA GLN A 339 20.15 17.00 9.62
C GLN A 339 21.58 17.52 9.39
N GLU A 340 22.23 18.08 10.40
CA GLU A 340 23.63 18.54 10.32
C GLU A 340 24.50 17.65 11.19
N LEU A 341 25.65 17.19 10.67
CA LEU A 341 26.57 16.36 11.44
C LEU A 341 27.13 17.13 12.65
N TRP A 342 26.80 16.66 13.87
CA TRP A 342 27.26 17.27 15.11
C TRP A 342 27.53 16.20 16.19
N SER A 343 28.72 15.62 16.20
CA SER A 343 29.05 14.51 17.10
C SER A 343 29.10 14.85 18.60
N GLN A 344 29.09 16.14 18.96
CA GLN A 344 29.18 16.62 20.35
C GLN A 344 27.85 17.14 20.89
N ARG A 345 26.72 16.53 20.47
CA ARG A 345 25.39 16.88 20.97
C ARG A 345 25.30 16.69 22.49
N PRO A 346 24.71 17.65 23.23
CA PRO A 346 24.54 17.51 24.69
C PRO A 346 23.65 16.32 25.09
N TRP A 347 22.76 15.88 24.21
CA TRP A 347 21.81 14.78 24.42
C TRP A 347 22.17 13.51 23.62
N LYS A 348 23.43 13.35 23.20
CA LYS A 348 23.87 12.19 22.40
C LYS A 348 23.52 10.83 23.04
N ASP A 349 23.59 10.75 24.37
CA ASP A 349 23.39 9.50 25.12
C ASP A 349 21.90 9.14 25.26
N GLN A 350 20.99 10.03 24.83
CA GLN A 350 19.54 9.80 24.83
C GLN A 350 19.03 9.26 23.47
N VAL A 351 19.87 9.28 22.43
CA VAL A 351 19.47 8.89 21.07
C VAL A 351 19.82 7.42 20.84
N VAL A 352 18.79 6.61 20.60
CA VAL A 352 18.94 5.21 20.18
C VAL A 352 19.04 5.18 18.66
N ARG A 353 19.99 4.40 18.13
CA ARG A 353 20.13 4.20 16.68
C ARG A 353 18.99 3.35 16.14
N VAL A 354 18.41 3.78 15.03
CA VAL A 354 17.46 2.96 14.26
C VAL A 354 18.22 1.93 13.43
N ARG A 355 17.54 0.86 13.01
CA ARG A 355 18.14 -0.19 12.17
C ARG A 355 18.10 0.23 10.71
N ASP A 356 19.14 -0.12 9.94
CA ASP A 356 19.03 -0.10 8.49
C ASP A 356 18.29 -1.35 8.02
N LEU A 357 16.98 -1.21 7.81
CA LEU A 357 16.12 -2.31 7.35
C LEU A 357 16.56 -2.89 6.00
N PHE A 358 17.14 -2.06 5.12
CA PHE A 358 17.61 -2.50 3.82
C PHE A 358 18.86 -3.38 3.97
N GLU A 359 19.82 -2.97 4.80
CA GLU A 359 21.02 -3.76 5.10
C GLU A 359 20.67 -5.08 5.80
N GLU A 360 19.87 -5.03 6.88
CA GLU A 360 19.45 -6.23 7.61
C GLU A 360 18.67 -7.21 6.72
N GLY A 361 17.75 -6.68 5.90
CA GLY A 361 16.97 -7.46 4.94
C GLY A 361 17.84 -8.10 3.87
N ALA A 362 18.84 -7.38 3.34
CA ALA A 362 19.80 -7.91 2.38
C ALA A 362 20.67 -9.02 3.00
N ASN A 363 21.09 -8.85 4.25
CA ASN A 363 21.83 -9.87 5.00
C ASN A 363 21.00 -11.16 5.18
N TYR A 364 19.69 -11.03 5.43
CA TYR A 364 18.79 -12.19 5.51
C TYR A 364 18.75 -12.98 4.19
N LEU A 365 18.71 -12.32 3.03
CA LEU A 365 18.65 -12.99 1.73
C LEU A 365 19.86 -13.88 1.42
N ASN A 366 21.00 -13.63 2.08
CA ASN A 366 22.20 -14.45 1.96
C ASN A 366 22.21 -15.69 2.90
N THR A 367 21.17 -15.87 3.71
CA THR A 367 21.07 -17.00 4.63
C THR A 367 20.50 -18.24 3.95
N ARG A 368 20.84 -19.43 4.47
CA ARG A 368 20.32 -20.72 3.96
C ARG A 368 18.79 -20.82 4.04
N GLY A 369 18.16 -20.12 4.98
CA GLY A 369 16.71 -20.14 5.19
C GLY A 369 15.91 -19.19 4.31
N ALA A 370 16.56 -18.25 3.60
CA ALA A 370 15.86 -17.18 2.87
C ALA A 370 14.89 -17.69 1.80
N PHE A 371 15.21 -18.84 1.19
CA PHE A 371 14.43 -19.46 0.13
C PHE A 371 13.97 -20.87 0.49
N SER A 372 14.04 -21.27 1.77
CA SER A 372 13.64 -22.63 2.16
C SER A 372 12.15 -22.90 1.92
N ARG A 373 11.33 -21.85 1.87
CA ARG A 373 9.89 -21.90 1.58
C ARG A 373 9.55 -21.60 0.13
N TYR A 374 10.53 -21.23 -0.70
CA TYR A 374 10.25 -20.90 -2.10
C TYR A 374 9.92 -22.18 -2.88
N THR A 375 8.75 -22.16 -3.51
CA THR A 375 8.33 -23.16 -4.48
C THR A 375 8.28 -22.52 -5.86
N GLU A 376 8.77 -23.24 -6.88
CA GLU A 376 8.64 -22.76 -8.25
C GLU A 376 7.14 -22.70 -8.63
N PRO A 377 6.68 -21.61 -9.26
CA PRO A 377 5.30 -21.54 -9.74
C PRO A 377 5.04 -22.67 -10.74
N THR A 378 4.11 -23.56 -10.42
CA THR A 378 3.70 -24.64 -11.33
C THR A 378 2.63 -24.18 -12.33
N THR A 379 1.94 -23.07 -12.05
CA THR A 379 0.90 -22.53 -12.94
C THR A 379 1.52 -21.69 -14.05
N VAL A 380 1.43 -22.21 -15.29
CA VAL A 380 1.87 -21.50 -16.50
C VAL A 380 0.62 -21.04 -17.24
N TYR A 381 0.36 -19.73 -17.25
CA TYR A 381 -0.68 -19.15 -18.10
C TYR A 381 -0.16 -19.05 -19.53
N THR A 382 -0.84 -19.71 -20.47
CA THR A 382 -0.55 -19.61 -21.90
C THR A 382 -1.62 -18.78 -22.58
N VAL A 383 -1.19 -17.83 -23.43
CA VAL A 383 -2.12 -17.04 -24.25
C VAL A 383 -2.43 -17.86 -25.48
N ILE A 384 -3.67 -18.35 -25.55
CA ILE A 384 -4.14 -19.17 -26.66
C ILE A 384 -4.81 -18.24 -27.69
N PRO A 385 -4.33 -18.18 -28.94
CA PRO A 385 -5.00 -17.44 -30.00
C PRO A 385 -6.42 -17.98 -30.24
N PRO A 386 -7.38 -17.14 -30.66
CA PRO A 386 -8.73 -17.63 -30.96
C PRO A 386 -8.69 -18.73 -32.04
N GLY A 387 -9.16 -19.95 -31.70
CA GLY A 387 -9.33 -21.07 -32.64
C GLY A 387 -8.22 -22.14 -32.66
N SER A 388 -7.32 -22.19 -31.67
CA SER A 388 -6.34 -23.27 -31.52
C SER A 388 -6.73 -24.32 -30.47
N ASP A 389 -6.52 -25.60 -30.78
CA ASP A 389 -6.74 -26.72 -29.85
C ASP A 389 -5.70 -26.71 -28.71
N VAL A 390 -6.16 -26.95 -27.48
CA VAL A 390 -5.35 -26.91 -26.26
C VAL A 390 -4.89 -28.32 -25.88
N GLU A 391 -3.58 -28.61 -25.94
CA GLU A 391 -2.99 -29.80 -25.32
C GLU A 391 -2.54 -29.47 -23.87
N GLN A 392 -3.06 -30.22 -22.89
CA GLN A 392 -2.69 -30.10 -21.49
C GLN A 392 -1.27 -30.64 -21.26
N THR A 393 -0.37 -29.79 -20.76
CA THR A 393 0.95 -30.22 -20.27
C THR A 393 0.93 -30.40 -18.75
N ASN A 394 1.21 -31.62 -18.28
CA ASN A 394 1.35 -31.94 -16.86
C ASN A 394 2.73 -31.53 -16.31
N SER A 395 2.77 -30.86 -15.16
CA SER A 395 3.99 -30.63 -14.38
C SER A 395 3.87 -31.17 -12.95
N ASN A 396 4.91 -31.85 -12.46
CA ASN A 396 4.95 -32.60 -11.20
C ASN A 396 5.40 -31.76 -9.98
N THR A 397 4.63 -31.94 -8.89
CA THR A 397 4.92 -32.04 -7.43
C THR A 397 6.02 -31.23 -6.72
N ALA A 398 5.60 -30.55 -5.64
CA ALA A 398 6.32 -30.43 -4.36
C ALA A 398 5.33 -30.27 -3.17
N ASP A 399 5.53 -31.03 -2.09
CA ASP A 399 4.68 -31.02 -0.88
C ASP A 399 5.01 -29.83 0.02
N GLY A 400 3.96 -29.22 0.60
CA GLY A 400 4.07 -28.12 1.56
C GLY A 400 3.76 -28.58 2.97
N GLU A 401 4.72 -28.42 3.87
CA GLU A 401 4.51 -28.47 5.31
C GLU A 401 4.07 -27.09 5.82
N ASP A 402 3.07 -27.09 6.69
CA ASP A 402 2.52 -25.95 7.41
C ASP A 402 3.31 -25.76 8.73
N ASP A 403 3.71 -24.53 9.06
CA ASP A 403 3.72 -24.07 10.45
C ASP A 403 4.18 -22.60 10.67
N ASN A 404 3.27 -21.88 11.33
CA ASN A 404 3.38 -20.81 12.34
C ASN A 404 4.77 -20.27 12.74
N GLU A 405 5.07 -19.06 12.28
CA GLU A 405 5.59 -18.02 13.18
C GLU A 405 4.75 -16.75 13.00
N ASN A 406 3.90 -16.51 13.99
CA ASN A 406 2.85 -15.51 13.96
C ASN A 406 3.36 -14.19 14.57
N VAL A 407 3.69 -13.22 13.73
CA VAL A 407 3.66 -11.80 14.08
C VAL A 407 2.84 -11.08 13.02
N GLN A 408 1.55 -11.38 13.02
CA GLN A 408 0.57 -10.64 12.24
C GLN A 408 -0.09 -9.64 13.20
N GLU A 409 0.41 -8.41 13.21
CA GLU A 409 -0.41 -7.27 13.63
C GLU A 409 -1.33 -6.97 12.44
N ASP A 410 -2.48 -7.65 12.41
CA ASP A 410 -3.54 -7.34 11.45
C ASP A 410 -4.02 -5.92 11.71
N TYR A 411 -3.81 -5.07 10.71
CA TYR A 411 -4.36 -3.73 10.72
C TYR A 411 -5.74 -3.82 10.10
N GLU A 412 -6.78 -3.61 10.91
CA GLU A 412 -8.13 -3.48 10.41
C GLU A 412 -8.29 -2.12 9.73
N VAL A 413 -8.68 -2.14 8.46
CA VAL A 413 -8.94 -0.93 7.68
C VAL A 413 -10.09 -0.16 8.32
N THR A 414 -9.82 1.07 8.76
CA THR A 414 -10.82 1.91 9.41
C THR A 414 -11.60 2.72 8.38
N GLN A 415 -12.71 3.31 8.82
CA GLN A 415 -13.53 4.20 8.00
C GLN A 415 -12.76 5.45 7.56
N GLU A 416 -11.90 5.98 8.43
CA GLU A 416 -10.99 7.10 8.13
C GLU A 416 -9.98 6.73 7.03
N ASP A 417 -9.51 5.48 7.00
CA ASP A 417 -8.59 5.00 5.95
C ASP A 417 -9.27 4.86 4.58
N LEU A 418 -10.59 4.66 4.59
CA LEU A 418 -11.46 4.62 3.40
C LEU A 418 -12.07 5.98 3.08
N GLU A 419 -11.74 7.04 3.84
CA GLU A 419 -12.12 8.39 3.48
C GLU A 419 -11.56 8.69 2.11
N MET A 420 -12.47 8.92 1.17
CA MET A 420 -12.04 9.06 -0.20
C MET A 420 -11.33 10.39 -0.38
N ASP A 421 -10.22 10.35 -1.11
CA ASP A 421 -9.41 11.53 -1.40
C ASP A 421 -10.24 12.72 -1.92
N ASP A 422 -9.92 13.93 -1.45
CA ASP A 422 -10.41 15.23 -1.98
C ASP A 422 -10.21 15.39 -3.51
N GLU A 423 -9.35 14.54 -4.09
CA GLU A 423 -8.99 14.51 -5.50
C GLU A 423 -9.95 13.71 -6.38
N GLU A 424 -10.76 12.82 -5.80
CA GLU A 424 -12.01 12.48 -6.46
C GLU A 424 -12.92 13.71 -6.36
N PRO A 425 -13.64 14.13 -7.41
CA PRO A 425 -14.34 15.41 -7.42
C PRO A 425 -15.56 15.45 -6.48
N TYR A 426 -15.44 15.14 -5.19
CA TYR A 426 -16.52 14.76 -4.29
C TYR A 426 -16.29 15.22 -2.84
N ASP A 427 -16.30 16.53 -2.59
CA ASP A 427 -16.63 17.08 -1.28
C ASP A 427 -17.97 16.44 -0.83
N MET A 428 -18.03 15.83 0.37
CA MET A 428 -19.24 15.45 1.17
C MET A 428 -19.24 14.04 1.84
N ILE A 429 -18.12 13.33 1.93
CA ILE A 429 -18.10 12.00 2.60
C ILE A 429 -18.26 12.09 4.12
N SER A 430 -17.66 13.08 4.78
CA SER A 430 -17.66 13.19 6.26
C SER A 430 -19.07 13.24 6.89
N SER A 431 -20.04 13.89 6.24
CA SER A 431 -21.42 13.97 6.73
C SER A 431 -22.17 12.62 6.71
N LEU A 432 -21.82 11.71 5.78
CA LEU A 432 -22.36 10.35 5.74
C LEU A 432 -21.68 9.45 6.78
N LEU A 433 -20.40 9.69 7.08
CA LEU A 433 -19.64 8.96 8.09
C LEU A 433 -20.22 9.18 9.49
N ASP A 434 -20.45 10.45 9.88
CA ASP A 434 -21.07 10.81 11.16
C ASP A 434 -22.46 10.17 11.33
N THR A 435 -23.25 10.13 10.25
CA THR A 435 -24.60 9.56 10.29
C THR A 435 -24.57 8.03 10.40
N ALA A 436 -23.60 7.38 9.76
CA ALA A 436 -23.43 5.93 9.83
C ALA A 436 -22.84 5.46 11.17
N GLU A 437 -21.92 6.21 11.77
CA GLU A 437 -21.37 5.95 13.11
C GLU A 437 -22.43 6.08 14.19
N VAL A 438 -23.23 7.15 14.18
CA VAL A 438 -24.35 7.32 15.14
C VAL A 438 -25.37 6.17 15.03
N MET A 439 -25.57 5.63 13.84
CA MET A 439 -26.46 4.49 13.63
C MET A 439 -25.85 3.13 14.01
N ALA A 440 -24.52 3.03 14.11
CA ALA A 440 -23.81 1.85 14.56
C ALA A 440 -23.72 1.79 16.09
N ASP A 441 -23.51 2.94 16.75
CA ASP A 441 -23.47 3.06 18.22
C ASP A 441 -24.85 2.85 18.87
N ASP A 442 -25.94 3.21 18.18
CA ASP A 442 -27.32 2.94 18.62
C ASP A 442 -27.74 1.46 18.49
N MET A 443 -26.83 0.57 18.04
CA MET A 443 -27.10 -0.86 17.80
C MET A 443 -26.25 -1.85 18.63
N ILE A 444 -25.61 -1.39 19.72
CA ILE A 444 -25.01 -2.26 20.76
C ILE A 444 -25.93 -2.38 21.98
#